data_AF-A0A482VFX0-F1
#
_entry.id   AF-A0A482VFX0-F1
#
_cell.length_a   1.000
_cell.length_b   1.000
_cell.length_c   1.000
_cell.angle_alpha   90.00
_cell.angle_beta   90.00
_cell.angle_gamma   90.00
#
_symmetry.space_group_name_H-M   'P 1'
#
loop_
_entity.id
_entity.type
_entity.pdbx_description
1 polymer ?
#
loop_
_entity_poly.entity_id
_entity_poly.type
_entity_poly.pdbx_seq_one_letter_code
_entity_poly.pdbx_strand_id
1 'polypeptide(L)'
;MKQNHSTRFLDLNLCPLSEIVGDSCYPKLEIFMDLGNNSCNNCRLHKLYGDVTILKGMLNRKPMVLLFNEKDFEMLYRNEGVWPIREGTEVGKYYRKSRPEIFKTTGFLSTHGEEWFKFRSMVNPILMQPRNVLQYVDRMNIVADELNDNIKYLSEQNSNGEMPENFNIELYKWSLESIGVVTMDKHLEILAKASYLKAVIKETLRLVPIATGNLRTTVKKVVLGGYQIPTGTDVITNQLILCQMDQYFPRANEFVPERWLSTTIGELSYKNVNPVVYASFGYGPRAYVGKRLANLELEVALLKVIRNFEFKWPHEDMVFETKLFYGIARPLKLHVKPLNN
;
A
#
# COMPACT_ATOMS: atom_id res chain seq x y z
N MET A 1 -6.98 -44.95 -36.81
CA MET A 1 -8.06 -44.29 -36.06
C MET A 1 -7.51 -43.86 -34.70
N LYS A 2 -7.16 -42.58 -34.53
CA LYS A 2 -6.75 -42.01 -33.23
C LYS A 2 -7.92 -41.17 -32.73
N GLN A 3 -8.52 -41.56 -31.61
CA GLN A 3 -9.58 -40.81 -30.95
C GLN A 3 -8.99 -39.56 -30.27
N ASN A 4 -9.54 -38.41 -30.63
CA ASN A 4 -9.33 -37.13 -29.97
C ASN A 4 -9.96 -37.18 -28.57
N HIS A 5 -9.13 -37.21 -27.53
CA HIS A 5 -9.55 -36.75 -26.21
C HIS A 5 -9.47 -35.21 -26.17
N SER A 6 -10.48 -34.58 -26.77
CA SER A 6 -10.82 -33.20 -26.47
C SER A 6 -11.49 -33.19 -25.10
N THR A 7 -10.74 -32.76 -24.08
CA THR A 7 -11.27 -32.39 -22.78
C THR A 7 -12.14 -31.15 -22.97
N ARG A 8 -13.43 -31.36 -23.30
CA ARG A 8 -14.49 -30.36 -23.07
C ARG A 8 -14.55 -30.12 -21.57
N PHE A 9 -13.88 -29.08 -21.10
CA PHE A 9 -14.30 -28.43 -19.86
C PHE A 9 -15.73 -27.98 -20.09
N LEU A 10 -16.66 -28.50 -19.31
CA LEU A 10 -18.04 -28.05 -19.26
C LEU A 10 -18.02 -26.53 -19.06
N ASP A 11 -18.59 -25.81 -20.02
CA ASP A 11 -19.08 -24.44 -19.84
C ASP A 11 -20.12 -24.48 -18.71
N LEU A 12 -19.65 -24.44 -17.46
CA LEU A 12 -20.47 -24.02 -16.34
C LEU A 12 -21.06 -22.66 -16.74
N ASN A 13 -22.36 -22.46 -16.50
CA ASN A 13 -23.07 -21.19 -16.69
C ASN A 13 -22.41 -20.07 -15.86
N LEU A 14 -21.26 -19.59 -16.30
CA LEU A 14 -20.50 -18.54 -15.65
C LEU A 14 -21.12 -17.22 -16.06
N CYS A 15 -21.46 -16.41 -15.07
CA CYS A 15 -22.11 -15.13 -15.27
C CYS A 15 -21.18 -14.16 -16.04
N PRO A 16 -21.65 -13.43 -17.06
CA PRO A 16 -20.88 -12.38 -17.71
C PRO A 16 -20.60 -11.19 -16.78
N LEU A 17 -19.60 -10.36 -17.12
CA LEU A 17 -19.27 -9.13 -16.40
C LEU A 17 -20.48 -8.20 -16.15
N SER A 18 -21.43 -8.16 -17.10
CA SER A 18 -22.64 -7.34 -17.02
C SER A 18 -23.58 -7.72 -15.88
N GLU A 19 -23.47 -8.94 -15.35
CA GLU A 19 -24.28 -9.45 -14.24
C GLU A 19 -23.68 -9.13 -12.86
N ILE A 20 -22.47 -8.59 -12.79
CA ILE A 20 -21.92 -8.12 -11.51
C ILE A 20 -22.73 -6.91 -11.04
N VAL A 21 -23.29 -7.01 -9.84
CA VAL A 21 -24.06 -5.92 -9.23
C VAL A 21 -23.11 -4.90 -8.64
N GLY A 22 -23.40 -3.61 -8.83
CA GLY A 22 -22.65 -2.54 -8.21
C GLY A 22 -23.07 -1.14 -8.65
N ASP A 23 -22.49 -0.14 -8.00
CA ASP A 23 -22.87 1.27 -8.10
C ASP A 23 -22.19 1.99 -9.28
N SER A 24 -22.77 3.12 -9.71
CA SER A 24 -22.09 4.07 -10.60
C SER A 24 -21.00 4.85 -9.85
N CYS A 25 -19.91 5.19 -10.54
CA CYS A 25 -18.81 5.96 -9.96
C CYS A 25 -19.19 7.35 -9.42
N TYR A 26 -20.36 7.88 -9.78
CA TYR A 26 -21.00 9.00 -9.07
C TYR A 26 -22.18 8.47 -8.28
N PRO A 27 -22.20 8.67 -6.97
CA PRO A 27 -23.42 8.58 -6.21
C PRO A 27 -24.12 9.95 -6.21
N LYS A 28 -25.41 9.96 -5.85
CA LYS A 28 -26.19 11.18 -5.61
C LYS A 28 -25.39 12.18 -4.76
N LEU A 29 -25.62 13.50 -4.96
CA LEU A 29 -24.88 14.63 -4.38
C LEU A 29 -24.50 14.52 -2.87
N GLU A 30 -25.20 13.71 -2.09
CA GLU A 30 -24.86 13.38 -0.69
C GLU A 30 -23.48 12.72 -0.52
N ILE A 31 -23.00 11.91 -1.47
CA ILE A 31 -21.71 11.20 -1.33
C ILE A 31 -20.51 12.07 -1.71
N PHE A 32 -20.73 13.18 -2.42
CA PHE A 32 -19.66 14.16 -2.68
C PHE A 32 -19.23 14.89 -1.40
N MET A 33 -20.11 14.96 -0.39
CA MET A 33 -19.80 15.54 0.92
C MET A 33 -19.11 14.54 1.88
N ASP A 34 -19.07 13.26 1.54
CA ASP A 34 -18.47 12.18 2.34
C ASP A 34 -17.18 11.59 1.70
N LEU A 35 -16.60 12.32 0.74
CA LEU A 35 -15.33 11.97 0.07
C LEU A 35 -14.11 11.89 1.02
N GLY A 36 -14.28 12.26 2.28
CA GLY A 36 -13.29 12.11 3.34
C GLY A 36 -13.23 10.69 3.94
N ASN A 37 -13.95 9.69 3.43
CA ASN A 37 -13.99 8.36 4.07
C ASN A 37 -14.06 7.18 3.09
N ASN A 38 -13.23 7.21 2.04
CA ASN A 38 -13.21 6.20 0.99
C ASN A 38 -12.92 4.74 1.43
N SER A 39 -12.27 4.50 2.58
CA SER A 39 -12.20 3.15 3.18
C SER A 39 -13.59 2.67 3.63
N CYS A 40 -14.40 3.56 4.22
CA CYS A 40 -15.80 3.31 4.55
C CYS A 40 -16.64 3.01 3.29
N ASN A 41 -16.35 3.65 2.15
CA ASN A 41 -17.06 3.37 0.90
C ASN A 41 -16.84 1.94 0.39
N ASN A 42 -15.60 1.44 0.38
CA ASN A 42 -15.35 0.06 -0.05
C ASN A 42 -15.89 -0.95 0.97
N CYS A 43 -15.86 -0.65 2.28
CA CYS A 43 -16.58 -1.43 3.30
C CYS A 43 -18.08 -1.51 3.00
N ARG A 44 -18.72 -0.38 2.65
CA ARG A 44 -20.14 -0.30 2.33
C ARG A 44 -20.47 -1.16 1.10
N LEU A 45 -19.66 -1.07 0.04
CA LEU A 45 -19.84 -1.86 -1.17
C LEU A 45 -19.71 -3.36 -0.91
N HIS A 46 -18.74 -3.78 -0.09
CA HIS A 46 -18.62 -5.18 0.35
C HIS A 46 -19.85 -5.66 1.11
N LYS A 47 -20.36 -4.84 2.05
CA LYS A 47 -21.57 -5.17 2.81
C LYS A 47 -22.82 -5.27 1.94
N LEU A 48 -22.93 -4.46 0.88
CA LEU A 48 -24.11 -4.42 0.01
C LEU A 48 -24.09 -5.50 -1.09
N TYR A 49 -22.92 -5.77 -1.66
CA TYR A 49 -22.81 -6.59 -2.88
C TYR A 49 -22.00 -7.87 -2.69
N GLY A 50 -21.39 -8.08 -1.52
CA GLY A 50 -20.57 -9.24 -1.22
C GLY A 50 -19.18 -9.19 -1.86
N ASP A 51 -18.60 -10.36 -2.09
CA ASP A 51 -17.16 -10.49 -2.34
C ASP A 51 -16.67 -10.02 -3.71
N VAL A 52 -17.59 -9.79 -4.66
CA VAL A 52 -17.30 -9.25 -5.98
C VAL A 52 -18.36 -8.21 -6.35
N THR A 53 -17.93 -7.01 -6.69
CA THR A 53 -18.81 -5.93 -7.17
C THR A 53 -18.13 -5.13 -8.28
N ILE A 54 -18.87 -4.26 -8.95
CA ILE A 54 -18.39 -3.45 -10.06
C ILE A 54 -18.71 -1.97 -9.83
N LEU A 55 -17.72 -1.12 -9.99
CA LEU A 55 -17.94 0.31 -10.16
C LEU A 55 -18.20 0.57 -11.64
N LYS A 56 -19.46 0.86 -11.95
CA LYS A 56 -19.89 1.13 -13.33
C LYS A 56 -19.22 2.43 -13.80
N GLY A 57 -18.41 2.30 -14.85
CA GLY A 57 -17.72 3.42 -15.46
C GLY A 57 -18.71 4.46 -16.02
N MET A 58 -18.34 5.74 -15.90
CA MET A 58 -19.06 6.87 -16.48
C MET A 58 -18.06 7.82 -17.16
N LEU A 59 -18.52 8.67 -18.10
CA LEU A 59 -17.71 9.63 -18.84
C LEU A 59 -16.49 9.01 -19.55
N ASN A 60 -16.75 7.95 -20.33
CA ASN A 60 -15.72 7.21 -21.08
C ASN A 60 -14.66 6.48 -20.21
N ARG A 61 -14.86 6.39 -18.90
CA ARG A 61 -14.03 5.54 -18.04
C ARG A 61 -14.49 4.09 -18.13
N LYS A 62 -13.53 3.17 -18.19
CA LYS A 62 -13.80 1.73 -18.14
C LYS A 62 -14.42 1.35 -16.79
N PRO A 63 -15.30 0.34 -16.73
CA PRO A 63 -15.77 -0.18 -15.46
C PRO A 63 -14.62 -0.86 -14.70
N MET A 64 -14.73 -0.88 -13.38
CA MET A 64 -13.70 -1.45 -12.50
C MET A 64 -14.32 -2.49 -11.57
N VAL A 65 -13.74 -3.67 -11.52
CA VAL A 65 -14.17 -4.76 -10.64
C VAL A 65 -13.47 -4.60 -9.29
N LEU A 66 -14.22 -4.74 -8.21
CA LEU A 66 -13.70 -4.75 -6.84
C LEU A 66 -13.84 -6.16 -6.27
N LEU A 67 -12.74 -6.68 -5.73
CA LEU A 67 -12.68 -7.99 -5.09
C LEU A 67 -12.47 -7.84 -3.57
N PHE A 68 -13.06 -8.75 -2.79
CA PHE A 68 -12.98 -8.78 -1.32
C PHE A 68 -12.73 -10.17 -0.71
N ASN A 69 -12.23 -11.15 -1.49
CA ASN A 69 -11.84 -12.46 -0.97
C ASN A 69 -10.42 -12.85 -1.44
N GLU A 70 -9.69 -13.63 -0.63
CA GLU A 70 -8.29 -13.95 -0.92
C GLU A 70 -8.12 -14.91 -2.10
N LYS A 71 -9.10 -15.79 -2.36
CA LYS A 71 -9.05 -16.77 -3.46
C LYS A 71 -9.05 -16.09 -4.83
N ASP A 72 -9.90 -15.08 -5.00
CA ASP A 72 -9.93 -14.28 -6.23
C ASP A 72 -8.71 -13.37 -6.35
N PHE A 73 -8.13 -12.91 -5.23
CA PHE A 73 -6.85 -12.19 -5.27
C PHE A 73 -5.76 -13.11 -5.83
N GLU A 74 -5.63 -14.33 -5.32
CA GLU A 74 -4.68 -15.32 -5.85
C GLU A 74 -4.94 -15.61 -7.32
N MET A 75 -6.20 -15.81 -7.70
CA MET A 75 -6.58 -16.10 -9.08
C MET A 75 -6.16 -14.96 -10.00
N LEU A 76 -6.42 -13.71 -9.63
CA LEU A 76 -5.98 -12.53 -10.37
C LEU A 76 -4.46 -12.50 -10.52
N TYR A 77 -3.70 -12.65 -9.42
CA TYR A 77 -2.24 -12.57 -9.44
C TYR A 77 -1.58 -13.74 -10.17
N ARG A 78 -2.14 -14.94 -10.14
CA ARG A 78 -1.63 -16.08 -10.94
C ARG A 78 -1.84 -15.88 -12.44
N ASN A 79 -2.78 -15.02 -12.82
CA ASN A 79 -3.17 -14.77 -14.21
C ASN A 79 -2.69 -13.42 -14.76
N GLU A 80 -1.85 -12.66 -14.03
CA GLU A 80 -1.37 -11.32 -14.42
C GLU A 80 -0.25 -11.33 -15.48
N GLY A 81 0.30 -12.51 -15.79
CA GLY A 81 1.38 -12.68 -16.77
C GLY A 81 2.75 -12.17 -16.31
N VAL A 82 3.71 -12.14 -17.23
CA VAL A 82 5.10 -11.72 -16.94
C VAL A 82 5.20 -10.21 -16.73
N TRP A 83 4.31 -9.43 -17.35
CA TRP A 83 4.28 -7.97 -17.27
C TRP A 83 2.95 -7.49 -16.70
N PRO A 84 2.78 -7.51 -15.37
CA PRO A 84 1.55 -7.05 -14.74
C PRO A 84 1.26 -5.60 -15.15
N ILE A 85 0.01 -5.29 -15.48
CA ILE A 85 -0.41 -3.94 -15.90
C ILE A 85 -1.15 -3.24 -14.74
N ARG A 86 -0.95 -1.93 -14.63
CA ARG A 86 -1.66 -1.05 -13.69
C ARG A 86 -2.06 0.23 -14.41
N GLU A 87 -3.24 0.26 -15.04
CA GLU A 87 -3.80 1.52 -15.55
C GLU A 87 -4.17 2.44 -14.36
N GLY A 88 -4.27 3.75 -14.55
CA GLY A 88 -4.61 4.72 -13.50
C GLY A 88 -3.64 5.90 -13.31
N THR A 89 -2.58 6.00 -14.12
CA THR A 89 -1.63 7.13 -14.11
C THR A 89 -1.57 7.91 -15.42
N GLU A 90 -2.66 7.88 -16.18
CA GLU A 90 -2.79 8.47 -17.51
C GLU A 90 -2.54 9.98 -17.49
N VAL A 91 -3.01 10.67 -16.45
CA VAL A 91 -2.78 12.12 -16.28
C VAL A 91 -1.29 12.43 -16.14
N GLY A 92 -0.57 11.67 -15.30
CA GLY A 92 0.88 11.83 -15.15
C GLY A 92 1.64 11.48 -16.42
N LYS A 93 1.19 10.44 -17.13
CA LYS A 93 1.73 10.07 -18.45
C LYS A 93 1.55 11.20 -19.47
N TYR A 94 0.35 11.78 -19.54
CA TYR A 94 0.04 12.89 -20.43
C TYR A 94 0.88 14.13 -20.09
N TYR A 95 0.93 14.51 -18.81
CA TYR A 95 1.71 15.66 -18.33
C TYR A 95 3.20 15.59 -18.72
N ARG A 96 3.80 14.40 -18.63
CA ARG A 96 5.19 14.18 -19.02
C ARG A 96 5.37 14.17 -20.53
N LYS A 97 4.46 13.53 -21.27
CA LYS A 97 4.48 13.53 -22.74
C LYS A 97 4.30 14.92 -23.35
N SER A 98 3.52 15.79 -22.70
CA SER A 98 3.29 17.15 -23.18
C SER A 98 4.46 18.10 -22.90
N ARG A 99 5.51 17.64 -22.22
CA ARG A 99 6.70 18.41 -21.84
C ARG A 99 7.99 17.63 -22.15
N PRO A 100 8.24 17.27 -23.42
CA PRO A 100 9.41 16.49 -23.82
C PRO A 100 10.74 17.22 -23.54
N GLU A 101 10.71 18.56 -23.47
CA GLU A 101 11.84 19.41 -23.10
C GLU A 101 12.28 19.22 -21.64
N ILE A 102 11.37 18.80 -20.75
CA ILE A 102 11.67 18.51 -19.34
C ILE A 102 11.80 16.99 -19.12
N PHE A 103 10.89 16.19 -19.70
CA PHE A 103 10.79 14.77 -19.43
C PHE A 103 11.17 13.92 -20.66
N LYS A 104 12.32 13.26 -20.57
CA LYS A 104 12.76 12.29 -21.59
C LYS A 104 11.95 10.98 -21.60
N THR A 105 11.20 10.70 -20.54
CA THR A 105 10.42 9.47 -20.39
C THR A 105 9.06 9.73 -19.74
N THR A 106 8.11 8.81 -19.96
CA THR A 106 6.79 8.86 -19.30
C THR A 106 6.82 8.50 -17.81
N GLY A 107 8.00 8.16 -17.29
CA GLY A 107 8.22 7.79 -15.89
C GLY A 107 7.88 6.33 -15.59
N PHE A 108 8.60 5.75 -14.62
CA PHE A 108 8.49 4.32 -14.28
C PHE A 108 7.09 3.87 -13.85
N LEU A 109 6.35 4.75 -13.16
CA LEU A 109 5.02 4.42 -12.67
C LEU A 109 4.01 4.20 -13.82
N SER A 110 4.18 4.94 -14.91
CA SER A 110 3.26 5.00 -16.05
C SER A 110 3.67 4.13 -17.25
N THR A 111 4.80 3.42 -17.17
CA THR A 111 5.25 2.48 -18.20
C THR A 111 4.70 1.07 -17.95
N HIS A 112 4.43 0.32 -19.03
CA HIS A 112 3.93 -1.06 -18.98
C HIS A 112 4.70 -1.97 -19.95
N GLY A 113 4.37 -3.25 -19.93
CA GLY A 113 4.94 -4.23 -20.86
C GLY A 113 6.46 -4.37 -20.74
N GLU A 114 7.10 -4.62 -21.88
CA GLU A 114 8.54 -4.88 -21.96
C GLU A 114 9.39 -3.70 -21.48
N GLU A 115 8.98 -2.45 -21.76
CA GLU A 115 9.70 -1.24 -21.30
C GLU A 115 9.75 -1.18 -19.77
N TRP A 116 8.61 -1.40 -19.12
CA TRP A 116 8.54 -1.52 -17.67
C TRP A 116 9.41 -2.66 -17.15
N PHE A 117 9.38 -3.82 -17.81
CA PHE A 117 10.13 -5.00 -17.39
C PHE A 117 11.65 -4.78 -17.50
N LYS A 118 12.13 -4.17 -18.60
CA LYS A 118 13.54 -3.79 -18.79
C LYS A 118 13.98 -2.85 -17.66
N PHE A 119 13.22 -1.79 -17.41
CA PHE A 119 13.51 -0.87 -16.31
C PHE A 119 13.53 -1.59 -14.96
N ARG A 120 12.51 -2.42 -14.69
CA ARG A 120 12.38 -3.17 -13.45
C ARG A 120 13.55 -4.12 -13.21
N SER A 121 14.02 -4.78 -14.27
CA SER A 121 15.14 -5.73 -14.22
C SER A 121 16.46 -5.04 -13.93
N MET A 122 16.64 -3.79 -14.36
CA MET A 122 17.81 -2.97 -14.01
C MET A 122 17.77 -2.48 -12.56
N VAL A 123 16.60 -2.04 -12.09
CA VAL A 123 16.47 -1.40 -10.76
C VAL A 123 16.33 -2.42 -9.62
N ASN A 124 15.70 -3.57 -9.86
CA ASN A 124 15.48 -4.59 -8.81
C ASN A 124 16.78 -5.05 -8.14
N PRO A 125 17.86 -5.40 -8.85
CA PRO A 125 19.13 -5.77 -8.22
C PRO A 125 19.64 -4.67 -7.27
N ILE A 126 19.48 -3.40 -7.63
CA ILE A 126 19.95 -2.25 -6.85
C ILE A 126 19.08 -2.04 -5.60
N LEU A 127 17.77 -1.87 -5.77
CA LEU A 127 16.88 -1.46 -4.65
C LEU A 127 16.30 -2.63 -3.84
N MET A 128 16.28 -3.84 -4.39
CA MET A 128 15.59 -4.99 -3.80
C MET A 128 16.55 -6.07 -3.28
N GLN A 129 17.87 -5.93 -3.44
CA GLN A 129 18.82 -6.83 -2.78
C GLN A 129 19.14 -6.31 -1.38
N PRO A 130 19.02 -7.12 -0.31
CA PRO A 130 19.25 -6.67 1.05
C PRO A 130 20.67 -6.13 1.27
N ARG A 131 21.67 -6.69 0.58
CA ARG A 131 23.06 -6.21 0.64
C ARG A 131 23.22 -4.75 0.16
N ASN A 132 22.38 -4.31 -0.76
CA ASN A 132 22.45 -2.96 -1.31
C ASN A 132 21.68 -1.96 -0.45
N VAL A 133 20.57 -2.36 0.17
CA VAL A 133 19.79 -1.49 1.06
C VAL A 133 20.53 -1.21 2.37
N LEU A 134 21.26 -2.21 2.87
CA LEU A 134 22.09 -2.07 4.06
C LEU A 134 23.27 -1.10 3.88
N GLN A 135 23.50 -0.55 2.69
CA GLN A 135 24.55 0.42 2.41
C GLN A 135 24.15 1.87 2.76
N TYR A 136 22.93 2.11 3.21
CA TYR A 136 22.37 3.46 3.35
C TYR A 136 22.18 3.91 4.79
N VAL A 137 22.58 3.08 5.76
CA VAL A 137 22.11 3.22 7.13
C VAL A 137 22.73 4.42 7.86
N ASP A 138 24.03 4.68 7.73
CA ASP A 138 24.70 5.80 8.43
C ASP A 138 24.21 7.18 7.96
N ARG A 139 23.91 7.25 6.68
CA ARG A 139 23.45 8.43 6.00
C ARG A 139 21.97 8.71 6.34
N MET A 140 21.15 7.66 6.38
CA MET A 140 19.82 7.73 7.00
C MET A 140 19.88 8.07 8.48
N ASN A 141 20.90 7.59 9.21
CA ASN A 141 21.09 7.94 10.61
C ASN A 141 21.28 9.46 10.76
N ILE A 142 22.13 10.10 9.95
CA ILE A 142 22.32 11.56 9.99
C ILE A 142 20.99 12.28 9.72
N VAL A 143 20.30 11.93 8.64
CA VAL A 143 19.01 12.54 8.28
C VAL A 143 17.97 12.31 9.38
N ALA A 144 18.00 11.17 10.07
CA ALA A 144 17.17 10.89 11.23
C ALA A 144 17.61 11.63 12.51
N ASP A 145 18.88 11.97 12.68
CA ASP A 145 19.34 12.86 13.76
C ASP A 145 18.86 14.28 13.52
N GLU A 146 18.96 14.78 12.28
CA GLU A 146 18.40 16.07 11.88
C GLU A 146 16.89 16.12 12.11
N LEU A 147 16.17 15.03 11.82
CA LEU A 147 14.75 14.92 12.17
C LEU A 147 14.52 15.03 13.68
N ASN A 148 15.32 14.35 14.52
CA ASN A 148 15.18 14.46 15.97
C ASN A 148 15.43 15.89 16.44
N ASP A 149 16.48 16.54 15.95
CA ASP A 149 16.82 17.92 16.33
C ASP A 149 15.68 18.87 15.94
N ASN A 150 15.09 18.68 14.76
CA ASN A 150 13.91 19.42 14.31
C ASN A 150 12.69 19.16 15.17
N ILE A 151 12.40 17.90 15.52
CA ILE A 151 11.29 17.54 16.43
C ILE A 151 11.48 18.22 17.78
N LYS A 152 12.69 18.15 18.34
CA LYS A 152 13.02 18.79 19.62
C LYS A 152 12.80 20.31 19.54
N TYR A 153 13.41 20.96 18.56
CA TYR A 153 13.27 22.40 18.34
C TYR A 153 11.80 22.83 18.26
N LEU A 154 11.00 22.13 17.46
CA LEU A 154 9.59 22.44 17.27
C LEU A 154 8.76 22.16 18.55
N SER A 155 9.07 21.09 19.29
CA SER A 155 8.39 20.78 20.56
C SER A 155 8.64 21.85 21.63
N GLU A 156 9.82 22.47 21.62
CA GLU A 156 10.21 23.53 22.56
C GLU A 156 9.58 24.90 22.21
N GLN A 157 9.07 25.09 20.99
CA GLN A 157 8.40 26.34 20.59
C GLN A 157 7.04 26.55 21.26
N ASN A 158 6.39 25.47 21.73
CA ASN A 158 5.08 25.54 22.35
C ASN A 158 5.18 25.10 23.82
N SER A 159 4.62 25.89 24.74
CA SER A 159 4.71 25.62 26.19
C SER A 159 4.12 24.27 26.62
N ASN A 160 3.25 23.69 25.79
CA ASN A 160 2.59 22.41 26.04
C ASN A 160 3.21 21.24 25.26
N GLY A 161 4.24 21.49 24.44
CA GLY A 161 4.87 20.47 23.59
C GLY A 161 4.03 20.01 22.39
N GLU A 162 2.96 20.72 22.04
CA GLU A 162 2.12 20.39 20.87
C GLU A 162 2.85 20.73 19.57
N MET A 163 2.92 19.78 18.62
CA MET A 163 3.52 20.03 17.31
C MET A 163 2.68 20.99 16.45
N PRO A 164 3.31 21.78 15.55
CA PRO A 164 2.58 22.68 14.66
C PRO A 164 1.72 21.91 13.65
N GLU A 165 0.69 22.57 13.12
CA GLU A 165 -0.30 21.93 12.22
C GLU A 165 0.32 21.29 10.98
N ASN A 166 1.41 21.86 10.48
CA ASN A 166 2.14 21.42 9.30
C ASN A 166 3.29 20.45 9.61
N PHE A 167 3.35 19.88 10.82
CA PHE A 167 4.43 18.95 11.20
C PHE A 167 4.56 17.75 10.24
N ASN A 168 3.46 17.30 9.64
CA ASN A 168 3.47 16.28 8.59
C ASN A 168 4.33 16.67 7.37
N ILE A 169 4.46 17.97 7.06
CA ILE A 169 5.32 18.48 5.99
C ILE A 169 6.80 18.26 6.35
N GLU A 170 7.19 18.45 7.62
CA GLU A 170 8.56 18.17 8.07
C GLU A 170 8.90 16.69 7.95
N LEU A 171 7.95 15.79 8.27
CA LEU A 171 8.11 14.35 8.03
C LEU A 171 8.27 14.03 6.54
N TYR A 172 7.54 14.72 5.64
CA TYR A 172 7.68 14.54 4.20
C TYR A 172 9.02 15.06 3.66
N LYS A 173 9.51 16.19 4.17
CA LYS A 173 10.84 16.72 3.83
C LYS A 173 11.94 15.75 4.23
N TRP A 174 11.87 15.24 5.46
CA TRP A 174 12.79 14.22 5.95
C TRP A 174 12.78 12.96 5.07
N SER A 175 11.59 12.45 4.73
CA SER A 175 11.49 11.26 3.87
C SER A 175 12.09 11.50 2.48
N LEU A 176 11.87 12.69 1.91
CA LEU A 176 12.46 13.08 0.64
C LEU A 176 13.99 13.14 0.70
N GLU A 177 14.54 13.72 1.77
CA GLU A 177 15.98 13.83 2.01
C GLU A 177 16.60 12.44 2.22
N SER A 178 15.96 11.57 3.01
CA SER A 178 16.34 10.17 3.21
C SER A 178 16.45 9.44 1.87
N ILE A 179 15.47 9.60 0.97
CA ILE A 179 15.50 9.00 -0.38
C ILE A 179 16.66 9.56 -1.22
N GLY A 180 17.01 10.84 -1.11
CA GLY A 180 18.13 11.47 -1.84
C GLY A 180 19.51 10.98 -1.38
N VAL A 181 19.62 10.68 -0.09
CA VAL A 181 20.87 10.33 0.61
C VAL A 181 21.33 8.88 0.35
N VAL A 182 20.44 8.02 -0.15
CA VAL A 182 20.58 6.59 -0.49
C VAL A 182 21.53 6.28 -1.66
N THR A 183 22.46 7.18 -1.99
CA THR A 183 23.34 7.01 -3.14
C THR A 183 24.73 6.43 -2.83
N MET A 184 25.21 6.29 -1.57
CA MET A 184 26.59 5.78 -1.26
C MET A 184 26.81 5.16 0.16
N ASP A 185 27.14 3.85 0.18
CA ASP A 185 27.94 2.90 1.03
C ASP A 185 28.07 2.88 2.61
N LYS A 186 27.54 1.78 3.27
CA LYS A 186 27.95 1.00 4.52
C LYS A 186 26.84 0.50 5.53
N HIS A 187 27.14 -0.56 6.35
CA HIS A 187 26.28 -1.56 7.09
C HIS A 187 26.09 -1.42 8.64
N LEU A 188 24.91 -1.82 9.19
CA LEU A 188 24.59 -1.86 10.66
C LEU A 188 23.90 -3.17 11.15
N GLU A 189 24.44 -3.79 12.19
CA GLU A 189 23.96 -5.08 12.77
C GLU A 189 22.77 -4.96 13.74
N ILE A 190 22.50 -3.78 14.29
CA ILE A 190 21.50 -3.58 15.36
C ILE A 190 20.05 -3.76 14.87
N LEU A 191 19.77 -3.40 13.61
CA LEU A 191 18.44 -3.51 13.00
C LEU A 191 18.01 -4.95 12.78
N ALA A 192 18.96 -5.89 12.66
CA ALA A 192 18.64 -7.31 12.59
C ALA A 192 17.95 -7.81 13.87
N LYS A 193 18.26 -7.19 15.02
CA LYS A 193 17.75 -7.58 16.36
C LYS A 193 16.46 -6.86 16.77
N ALA A 194 16.03 -5.82 16.04
CA ALA A 194 14.82 -5.04 16.34
C ALA A 194 13.51 -5.72 15.86
N SER A 195 13.30 -6.98 16.24
CA SER A 195 12.16 -7.79 15.77
C SER A 195 10.79 -7.20 16.13
N TYR A 196 10.66 -6.64 17.33
CA TYR A 196 9.41 -6.02 17.79
C TYR A 196 9.09 -4.71 17.05
N LEU A 197 10.10 -3.89 16.74
CA LEU A 197 9.89 -2.69 15.91
C LEU A 197 9.38 -3.06 14.52
N LYS A 198 9.95 -4.08 13.89
CA LYS A 198 9.48 -4.57 12.59
C LYS A 198 8.04 -5.07 12.66
N ALA A 199 7.67 -5.67 13.78
CA ALA A 199 6.30 -6.10 14.05
C ALA A 199 5.35 -4.89 14.19
N VAL A 200 5.76 -3.84 14.90
CA VAL A 200 5.03 -2.57 15.02
C VAL A 200 4.81 -1.94 13.64
N ILE A 201 5.86 -1.81 12.82
CA ILE A 201 5.77 -1.23 11.47
C ILE A 201 4.78 -2.02 10.60
N LYS A 202 4.85 -3.36 10.64
CA LYS A 202 3.91 -4.21 9.88
C LYS A 202 2.47 -4.06 10.37
N GLU A 203 2.26 -3.98 11.68
CA GLU A 203 0.93 -3.80 12.24
C GLU A 203 0.34 -2.42 11.90
N THR A 204 1.17 -1.37 11.93
CA THR A 204 0.79 -0.04 11.45
C THR A 204 0.39 -0.09 9.97
N LEU A 205 1.18 -0.74 9.11
CA LEU A 205 0.87 -0.87 7.69
C LEU A 205 -0.30 -1.82 7.39
N ARG A 206 -0.72 -2.67 8.33
CA ARG A 206 -1.93 -3.49 8.21
C ARG A 206 -3.18 -2.64 8.43
N LEU A 207 -3.18 -1.81 9.49
CA LEU A 207 -4.31 -0.97 9.88
C LEU A 207 -4.41 0.31 9.04
N VAL A 208 -3.26 0.89 8.71
CA VAL A 208 -3.14 2.17 7.99
C VAL A 208 -2.17 2.01 6.80
N PRO A 209 -2.54 1.23 5.77
CA PRO A 209 -1.72 1.10 4.57
C PRO A 209 -1.81 2.36 3.71
N ILE A 210 -0.73 2.73 3.03
CA ILE A 210 -0.71 3.89 2.13
C ILE A 210 -1.70 3.72 0.96
N ALA A 211 -1.83 2.49 0.45
CA ALA A 211 -2.78 2.12 -0.58
C ALA A 211 -3.83 1.17 0.02
N THR A 212 -5.11 1.48 -0.18
CA THR A 212 -6.23 0.65 0.32
C THR A 212 -6.36 -0.69 -0.41
N GLY A 213 -5.80 -0.77 -1.63
CA GLY A 213 -5.89 -1.92 -2.49
C GLY A 213 -4.81 -1.95 -3.57
N ASN A 214 -4.72 -3.08 -4.27
CA ASN A 214 -3.86 -3.24 -5.44
C ASN A 214 -4.69 -3.31 -6.71
N LEU A 215 -4.37 -2.42 -7.65
CA LEU A 215 -4.96 -2.40 -8.99
C LEU A 215 -4.18 -3.34 -9.94
N ARG A 216 -4.91 -4.05 -10.79
CA ARG A 216 -4.42 -4.78 -11.96
C ARG A 216 -5.37 -4.64 -13.13
N THR A 217 -4.79 -4.58 -14.33
CA THR A 217 -5.56 -4.75 -15.57
C THR A 217 -5.35 -6.18 -16.06
N THR A 218 -6.43 -6.92 -16.26
CA THR A 218 -6.38 -8.32 -16.73
C THR A 218 -5.75 -8.41 -18.13
N VAL A 219 -4.78 -9.30 -18.32
CA VAL A 219 -4.09 -9.50 -19.61
C VAL A 219 -4.68 -10.66 -20.43
N LYS A 220 -5.58 -11.43 -19.82
CA LYS A 220 -6.36 -12.51 -20.44
C LYS A 220 -7.70 -12.64 -19.71
N LYS A 221 -8.66 -13.31 -20.34
CA LYS A 221 -9.93 -13.68 -19.71
C LYS A 221 -9.67 -14.52 -18.46
N VAL A 222 -10.31 -14.16 -17.35
CA VAL A 222 -10.17 -14.85 -16.05
C VAL A 222 -11.54 -14.99 -15.40
N VAL A 223 -11.73 -16.01 -14.57
CA VAL A 223 -12.94 -16.18 -13.76
C VAL A 223 -12.64 -15.70 -12.35
N LEU A 224 -13.41 -14.74 -11.85
CA LEU A 224 -13.30 -14.18 -10.50
C LEU A 224 -14.69 -14.15 -9.86
N GLY A 225 -14.85 -14.75 -8.68
CA GLY A 225 -16.14 -14.86 -7.98
C GLY A 225 -17.25 -15.54 -8.79
N GLY A 226 -16.89 -16.43 -9.72
CA GLY A 226 -17.83 -17.08 -10.64
C GLY A 226 -18.19 -16.26 -11.89
N TYR A 227 -17.65 -15.05 -12.04
CA TYR A 227 -17.90 -14.18 -13.19
C TYR A 227 -16.77 -14.25 -14.23
N GLN A 228 -17.14 -14.22 -15.51
CA GLN A 228 -16.19 -14.11 -16.60
C GLN A 228 -15.72 -12.66 -16.76
N ILE A 229 -14.47 -12.40 -16.37
CA ILE A 229 -13.83 -11.09 -16.49
C ILE A 229 -13.03 -11.03 -17.80
N PRO A 230 -13.40 -10.15 -18.76
CA PRO A 230 -12.68 -10.00 -20.04
C PRO A 230 -11.26 -9.46 -19.87
N THR A 231 -10.43 -9.65 -20.89
CA THR A 231 -9.13 -8.96 -21.00
C THR A 231 -9.32 -7.43 -21.03
N GLY A 232 -8.39 -6.68 -20.45
CA GLY A 232 -8.42 -5.23 -20.41
C GLY A 232 -9.34 -4.64 -19.33
N THR A 233 -9.90 -5.46 -18.44
CA THR A 233 -10.68 -5.01 -17.29
C THR A 233 -9.77 -4.66 -16.11
N ASP A 234 -10.04 -3.51 -15.50
CA ASP A 234 -9.38 -3.07 -14.27
C ASP A 234 -10.02 -3.73 -13.06
N VAL A 235 -9.18 -4.29 -12.19
CA VAL A 235 -9.58 -5.05 -11.01
C VAL A 235 -8.80 -4.53 -9.80
N ILE A 236 -9.51 -4.10 -8.76
CA ILE A 236 -8.93 -3.74 -7.46
C ILE A 236 -9.15 -4.88 -6.49
N THR A 237 -8.07 -5.29 -5.84
CA THR A 237 -8.11 -6.15 -4.66
C THR A 237 -8.09 -5.26 -3.41
N ASN A 238 -9.08 -5.39 -2.53
CA ASN A 238 -9.25 -4.49 -1.38
C ASN A 238 -8.55 -5.00 -0.12
N GLN A 239 -7.22 -5.01 -0.09
CA GLN A 239 -6.46 -5.54 1.05
C GLN A 239 -6.82 -4.90 2.40
N LEU A 240 -7.05 -3.58 2.45
CA LEU A 240 -7.42 -2.90 3.69
C LEU A 240 -8.64 -3.55 4.36
N ILE A 241 -9.62 -3.95 3.54
CA ILE A 241 -10.88 -4.53 4.01
C ILE A 241 -10.65 -5.91 4.60
N LEU A 242 -9.90 -6.79 3.91
CA LEU A 242 -9.55 -8.11 4.46
C LEU A 242 -8.66 -7.99 5.70
N CYS A 243 -7.75 -7.02 5.73
CA CYS A 243 -6.92 -6.75 6.90
C CYS A 243 -7.72 -6.37 8.16
N GLN A 244 -8.95 -5.90 8.00
CA GLN A 244 -9.87 -5.49 9.08
C GLN A 244 -10.89 -6.58 9.45
N MET A 245 -10.80 -7.78 8.88
CA MET A 245 -11.71 -8.89 9.21
C MET A 245 -11.06 -9.88 10.18
N ASP A 246 -11.78 -10.24 11.23
CA ASP A 246 -11.32 -11.20 12.23
C ASP A 246 -11.02 -12.59 11.65
N GLN A 247 -11.67 -12.95 10.53
CA GLN A 247 -11.40 -14.21 9.83
C GLN A 247 -9.96 -14.32 9.31
N TYR A 248 -9.31 -13.20 8.99
CA TYR A 248 -7.92 -13.17 8.55
C TYR A 248 -6.99 -12.71 9.67
N PHE A 249 -7.42 -11.77 10.50
CA PHE A 249 -6.63 -11.23 11.60
C PHE A 249 -7.45 -11.24 12.88
N PRO A 250 -7.30 -12.24 13.76
CA PRO A 250 -7.99 -12.22 15.04
C PRO A 250 -7.72 -10.91 15.79
N ARG A 251 -8.79 -10.31 16.31
CA ARG A 251 -8.77 -8.96 16.91
C ARG A 251 -8.32 -7.92 15.88
N ALA A 252 -8.96 -7.92 14.70
CA ALA A 252 -8.50 -7.19 13.52
C ALA A 252 -8.45 -5.67 13.75
N ASN A 253 -9.35 -5.15 14.59
CA ASN A 253 -9.43 -3.73 14.90
C ASN A 253 -8.45 -3.30 16.01
N GLU A 254 -7.75 -4.23 16.63
CA GLU A 254 -6.76 -3.93 17.66
C GLU A 254 -5.34 -3.86 17.09
N PHE A 255 -4.51 -3.02 17.71
CA PHE A 255 -3.08 -2.91 17.39
C PHE A 255 -2.30 -4.00 18.12
N VAL A 256 -2.01 -5.13 17.44
CA VAL A 256 -1.34 -6.29 18.05
C VAL A 256 -0.07 -6.65 17.27
N PRO A 257 1.08 -5.99 17.53
CA PRO A 257 2.35 -6.31 16.88
C PRO A 257 2.77 -7.77 17.04
N GLU A 258 2.43 -8.41 18.15
CA GLU A 258 2.80 -9.78 18.49
C GLU A 258 2.45 -10.77 17.38
N ARG A 259 1.39 -10.52 16.60
CA ARG A 259 1.01 -11.38 15.47
C ARG A 259 2.13 -11.60 14.45
N TRP A 260 3.06 -10.65 14.34
CA TRP A 260 4.16 -10.65 13.35
C TRP A 260 5.44 -11.31 13.85
N LEU A 261 5.54 -11.65 15.13
CA LEU A 261 6.73 -12.25 15.71
C LEU A 261 6.89 -13.70 15.27
N SER A 262 8.13 -14.12 15.04
CA SER A 262 8.42 -15.49 14.60
C SER A 262 8.05 -16.55 15.64
N THR A 263 8.05 -16.17 16.91
CA THR A 263 7.70 -16.98 18.09
C THR A 263 6.20 -17.14 18.31
N THR A 264 5.37 -16.33 17.64
CA THR A 264 3.91 -16.38 17.82
C THR A 264 3.33 -17.61 17.14
N ILE A 265 2.58 -18.39 17.93
CA ILE A 265 1.92 -19.64 17.55
C ILE A 265 0.39 -19.50 17.66
N GLY A 266 -0.34 -20.47 17.13
CA GLY A 266 -1.81 -20.48 17.15
C GLY A 266 -2.42 -19.47 16.17
N GLU A 267 -3.72 -19.22 16.32
CA GLU A 267 -4.53 -18.43 15.39
C GLU A 267 -4.05 -16.98 15.22
N LEU A 268 -3.47 -16.39 16.27
CA LEU A 268 -2.94 -15.03 16.22
C LEU A 268 -1.76 -14.87 15.25
N SER A 269 -1.05 -15.97 14.92
CA SER A 269 0.13 -15.92 14.07
C SER A 269 -0.19 -15.48 12.64
N TYR A 270 0.48 -14.42 12.16
CA TYR A 270 0.30 -13.94 10.78
C TYR A 270 0.64 -15.02 9.72
N LYS A 271 1.41 -16.04 10.10
CA LYS A 271 1.80 -17.15 9.21
C LYS A 271 0.60 -17.97 8.72
N ASN A 272 -0.53 -17.89 9.41
CA ASN A 272 -1.78 -18.54 9.00
C ASN A 272 -2.51 -17.76 7.90
N VAL A 273 -2.12 -16.51 7.65
CA VAL A 273 -2.78 -15.63 6.70
C VAL A 273 -2.16 -15.79 5.32
N ASN A 274 -3.02 -15.88 4.30
CA ASN A 274 -2.54 -15.93 2.92
C ASN A 274 -1.75 -14.64 2.58
N PRO A 275 -0.52 -14.75 2.04
CA PRO A 275 0.31 -13.59 1.70
C PRO A 275 -0.33 -12.54 0.78
N VAL A 276 -1.35 -12.90 -0.02
CA VAL A 276 -2.05 -11.92 -0.87
C VAL A 276 -2.96 -10.96 -0.10
N VAL A 277 -3.34 -11.34 1.12
CA VAL A 277 -4.18 -10.53 2.02
C VAL A 277 -3.38 -9.36 2.57
N TYR A 278 -2.18 -9.63 3.10
CA TYR A 278 -1.26 -8.60 3.56
C TYR A 278 -0.29 -8.18 2.44
N ALA A 279 -0.71 -7.19 1.64
CA ALA A 279 0.08 -6.68 0.52
C ALA A 279 0.17 -5.14 0.51
N SER A 280 0.52 -4.52 1.64
CA SER A 280 0.62 -3.06 1.80
C SER A 280 1.66 -2.39 0.88
N PHE A 281 2.71 -3.13 0.48
CA PHE A 281 3.67 -2.71 -0.56
C PHE A 281 3.33 -3.26 -1.95
N GLY A 282 2.13 -3.78 -2.13
CA GLY A 282 1.70 -4.53 -3.29
C GLY A 282 2.26 -5.94 -3.37
N TYR A 283 1.61 -6.75 -4.23
CA TYR A 283 1.93 -8.16 -4.43
C TYR A 283 2.60 -8.40 -5.80
N GLY A 284 3.39 -9.46 -5.90
CA GLY A 284 3.97 -9.96 -7.15
C GLY A 284 5.15 -9.14 -7.72
N PRO A 285 5.54 -9.38 -8.99
CA PRO A 285 6.67 -8.72 -9.65
C PRO A 285 6.56 -7.20 -9.73
N ARG A 286 5.32 -6.67 -9.65
CA ARG A 286 5.00 -5.25 -9.68
C ARG A 286 4.75 -4.62 -8.31
N ALA A 287 5.08 -5.33 -7.22
CA ALA A 287 5.16 -4.74 -5.87
C ALA A 287 6.07 -3.50 -5.84
N TYR A 288 5.94 -2.64 -4.85
CA TYR A 288 6.73 -1.42 -4.70
C TYR A 288 8.23 -1.73 -4.70
N VAL A 289 8.97 -1.04 -5.57
CA VAL A 289 10.41 -1.30 -5.80
C VAL A 289 11.28 -0.79 -4.66
N GLY A 290 10.81 0.22 -3.93
CA GLY A 290 11.52 0.80 -2.79
C GLY A 290 11.18 0.16 -1.44
N LYS A 291 10.44 -0.96 -1.40
CA LYS A 291 9.88 -1.46 -0.13
C LYS A 291 10.93 -1.76 0.94
N ARG A 292 12.11 -2.24 0.54
CA ARG A 292 13.19 -2.53 1.49
C ARG A 292 13.78 -1.25 2.05
N LEU A 293 13.94 -0.26 1.18
CA LEU A 293 14.43 1.06 1.57
C LEU A 293 13.48 1.76 2.52
N ALA A 294 12.19 1.78 2.19
CA ALA A 294 11.16 2.37 3.03
C ALA A 294 11.11 1.71 4.42
N ASN A 295 11.22 0.38 4.50
CA ASN A 295 11.30 -0.29 5.80
C ASN A 295 12.56 0.11 6.57
N LEU A 296 13.72 0.19 5.91
CA LEU A 296 14.96 0.62 6.56
C LEU A 296 14.83 2.04 7.12
N GLU A 297 14.32 2.97 6.31
CA GLU A 297 14.08 4.36 6.68
C GLU A 297 13.16 4.46 7.90
N LEU A 298 12.03 3.76 7.89
CA LEU A 298 11.11 3.69 9.02
C LEU A 298 11.77 3.08 10.26
N GLU A 299 12.52 1.99 10.10
CA GLU A 299 13.22 1.32 11.21
C GLU A 299 14.24 2.27 11.88
N VAL A 300 15.06 2.96 11.09
CA VAL A 300 16.09 3.89 11.59
C VAL A 300 15.46 5.08 12.30
N ALA A 301 14.50 5.75 11.66
CA ALA A 301 13.86 6.91 12.24
C ALA A 301 13.09 6.57 13.51
N LEU A 302 12.25 5.55 13.48
CA LEU A 302 11.45 5.18 14.64
C LEU A 302 12.34 4.81 15.83
N LEU A 303 13.43 4.06 15.62
CA LEU A 303 14.37 3.72 16.70
C LEU A 303 15.03 4.93 17.37
N LYS A 304 15.23 5.99 16.61
CA LYS A 304 15.83 7.23 17.10
C LYS A 304 14.78 8.09 17.79
N VAL A 305 13.65 8.26 17.15
CA VAL A 305 12.53 9.06 17.63
C VAL A 305 12.01 8.51 18.97
N ILE A 306 11.74 7.21 19.09
CA ILE A 306 11.19 6.62 20.33
C ILE A 306 12.18 6.60 21.51
N ARG A 307 13.48 6.73 21.26
CA ARG A 307 14.52 6.78 22.30
C ARG A 307 14.70 8.17 22.89
N ASN A 308 14.34 9.20 22.14
CA ASN A 308 14.57 10.59 22.50
C ASN A 308 13.30 11.31 22.92
N PHE A 309 12.11 10.76 22.65
CA PHE A 309 10.86 11.47 22.87
C PHE A 309 9.75 10.58 23.44
N GLU A 310 8.95 11.16 24.34
CA GLU A 310 7.63 10.66 24.76
C GLU A 310 6.55 11.32 23.91
N PHE A 311 5.61 10.52 23.39
CA PHE A 311 4.51 10.98 22.54
C PHE A 311 3.17 10.80 23.25
N LYS A 312 2.30 11.82 23.17
CA LYS A 312 0.91 11.75 23.62
C LYS A 312 -0.02 12.27 22.53
N TRP A 313 -1.16 11.60 22.38
CA TRP A 313 -2.27 12.07 21.55
C TRP A 313 -3.41 12.50 22.47
N PRO A 314 -3.61 13.80 22.71
CA PRO A 314 -4.62 14.32 23.64
C PRO A 314 -5.97 14.60 22.99
N HIS A 315 -6.16 14.21 21.72
CA HIS A 315 -7.36 14.47 20.93
C HIS A 315 -8.21 13.20 20.78
N GLU A 316 -9.39 13.35 20.22
CA GLU A 316 -10.25 12.22 19.80
C GLU A 316 -9.54 11.31 18.79
N ASP A 317 -10.11 10.12 18.55
CA ASP A 317 -9.57 9.14 17.61
C ASP A 317 -9.24 9.75 16.24
N MET A 318 -8.09 9.33 15.68
CA MET A 318 -7.64 9.81 14.38
C MET A 318 -8.65 9.44 13.29
N VAL A 319 -8.97 10.41 12.45
CA VAL A 319 -9.80 10.21 11.26
C VAL A 319 -8.88 9.94 10.07
N PHE A 320 -9.19 8.90 9.30
CA PHE A 320 -8.45 8.52 8.10
C PHE A 320 -9.32 8.69 6.87
N GLU A 321 -8.72 9.17 5.79
CA GLU A 321 -9.39 9.38 4.51
C GLU A 321 -8.54 8.83 3.35
N THR A 322 -9.18 8.42 2.26
CA THR A 322 -8.47 8.11 1.01
C THR A 322 -8.70 9.26 0.03
N LYS A 323 -7.63 10.00 -0.27
CA LYS A 323 -7.56 10.90 -1.42
C LYS A 323 -6.94 10.15 -2.60
N LEU A 324 -5.71 10.51 -2.98
CA LEU A 324 -4.87 9.66 -3.82
C LEU A 324 -4.28 8.49 -3.02
N PHE A 325 -3.95 8.76 -1.75
CA PHE A 325 -3.45 7.79 -0.78
C PHE A 325 -4.35 7.79 0.45
N TYR A 326 -4.32 6.69 1.19
CA TYR A 326 -4.98 6.57 2.48
C TYR A 326 -4.07 7.10 3.58
N GLY A 327 -4.61 7.96 4.44
CA GLY A 327 -3.84 8.62 5.47
C GLY A 327 -4.70 9.46 6.40
N ILE A 328 -4.05 10.17 7.31
CA ILE A 328 -4.71 10.99 8.34
C ILE A 328 -5.38 12.20 7.68
N ALA A 329 -6.65 12.40 7.97
CA ALA A 329 -7.47 13.47 7.38
C ALA A 329 -7.24 14.83 8.06
N ARG A 330 -6.74 14.83 9.30
CA ARG A 330 -6.57 16.01 10.15
C ARG A 330 -5.09 16.27 10.47
N PRO A 331 -4.71 17.53 10.81
CA PRO A 331 -3.35 17.85 11.24
C PRO A 331 -2.86 16.98 12.41
N LEU A 332 -1.58 16.61 12.38
CA LEU A 332 -0.95 15.74 13.38
C LEU A 332 -0.52 16.56 14.62
N LYS A 333 -1.48 16.98 15.44
CA LYS A 333 -1.28 17.77 16.67
C LYS A 333 -0.90 16.90 17.87
N LEU A 334 0.12 16.06 17.72
CA LEU A 334 0.63 15.24 18.82
C LEU A 334 1.45 16.08 19.81
N HIS A 335 1.42 15.70 21.08
CA HIS A 335 2.26 16.28 22.13
C HIS A 335 3.55 15.49 22.21
N VAL A 336 4.68 16.18 22.11
CA VAL A 336 6.01 15.60 22.13
C VAL A 336 6.79 16.18 23.29
N LYS A 337 7.39 15.30 24.09
CA LYS A 337 8.26 15.69 25.20
C LYS A 337 9.61 15.01 25.05
N PRO A 338 10.73 15.76 25.00
CA PRO A 338 12.06 15.17 25.04
C PRO A 338 12.26 14.32 26.30
N LEU A 339 12.85 13.14 26.14
CA LEU A 339 13.31 12.31 27.25
C LEU A 339 14.63 12.88 27.75
N ASN A 340 14.72 13.17 29.03
CA ASN A 340 15.98 13.55 29.66
C ASN A 340 16.84 12.29 29.82
N ASN A 341 17.66 11.98 28.82
CA ASN A 341 18.72 10.97 28.92
C ASN A 341 20.06 11.62 29.15
#